data_AF-A0A2H6KDJ2-F1
#
_entry.id   AF-A0A2H6KDJ2-F1
#
_cell.length_a   1.000
_cell.length_b   1.000
_cell.length_c   1.000
_cell.angle_alpha   90.00
_cell.angle_beta   90.00
_cell.angle_gamma   90.00
#
_symmetry.space_group_name_H-M   'P 1'
#
loop_
_entity.id
_entity.type
_entity.pdbx_description
1 polymer ?
#
loop_
_entity_poly.entity_id
_entity_poly.type
_entity_poly.pdbx_seq_one_letter_code
_entity_poly.pdbx_strand_id
1 'polypeptide(L)'
;MMPTIKCEVAGKTVPPPFLIDVSKLEYKEPFNSIMLKDIAHLLPEDESVMFHRSYNPDTQEVVCTYQTGTLPEEPLPPDYVDPNFLNKKGRRIHLTYKGFFPKQ
;
A
#
# COMPACT_ATOMS: atom_id res chain seq x y z
N MET A 1 -3.99 4.79 -0.38
CA MET A 1 -2.84 4.12 0.26
C MET A 1 -1.61 4.18 -0.65
N MET A 2 -0.45 4.51 -0.09
CA MET A 2 0.80 4.68 -0.85
C MET A 2 1.78 3.51 -0.62
N PRO A 3 1.83 2.50 -1.51
CA PRO A 3 2.79 1.41 -1.37
C PRO A 3 4.25 1.86 -1.60
N THR A 4 4.43 2.98 -2.29
CA THR A 4 5.74 3.59 -2.54
C THR A 4 5.70 5.07 -2.21
N ILE A 5 6.66 5.55 -1.41
CA ILE A 5 6.80 6.95 -1.04
C ILE A 5 7.93 7.56 -1.89
N LYS A 6 7.63 8.67 -2.55
CA LYS A 6 8.64 9.46 -3.28
C LYS A 6 9.35 10.39 -2.32
N CYS A 7 10.68 10.40 -2.38
CA CYS A 7 11.52 11.28 -1.59
C CYS A 7 12.38 12.16 -2.51
N GLU A 8 12.68 13.37 -2.05
CA GLU A 8 13.74 14.21 -2.58
C GLU A 8 15.01 13.93 -1.77
N VAL A 9 16.13 13.65 -2.44
CA VAL A 9 17.39 13.27 -1.80
C VAL A 9 18.45 14.32 -2.16
N ALA A 10 18.90 15.06 -1.16
CA ALA A 10 19.98 16.03 -1.22
C ALA A 10 21.30 15.35 -0.82
N GLY A 11 21.74 14.35 -1.58
CA GLY A 11 22.92 13.57 -1.25
C GLY A 11 23.22 12.47 -2.26
N LYS A 12 24.30 11.72 -2.03
CA LYS A 12 24.68 10.57 -2.88
C LYS A 12 24.01 9.26 -2.45
N THR A 13 23.43 9.22 -1.26
CA THR A 13 22.90 8.01 -0.65
C THR A 13 21.38 8.07 -0.62
N VAL A 14 20.73 7.12 -1.29
CA VAL A 14 19.27 6.92 -1.19
C VAL A 14 18.98 6.24 0.15
N PRO A 15 17.97 6.69 0.92
CA PRO A 15 17.63 6.08 2.19
C PRO A 15 17.19 4.62 2.00
N PRO A 16 17.37 3.75 3.02
CA PRO A 16 16.76 2.43 3.01
C PRO A 16 15.22 2.56 3.01
N PRO A 17 14.48 1.49 2.66
CA PRO A 17 13.03 1.49 2.77
C PRO A 17 12.55 1.81 4.19
N PHE A 18 11.42 2.51 4.30
CA PHE A 18 10.77 2.76 5.59
C PHE A 18 10.27 1.46 6.20
N LEU A 19 10.69 1.18 7.43
CA LEU A 19 10.13 0.10 8.25
C LEU A 19 9.03 0.70 9.13
N ILE A 20 7.78 0.39 8.81
CA ILE A 20 6.61 0.95 9.50
C ILE A 20 6.06 -0.12 10.45
N ASP A 21 6.08 0.16 11.74
CA ASP A 21 5.44 -0.69 12.74
C ASP A 21 3.93 -0.48 12.74
N VAL A 22 3.19 -1.53 12.38
CA VAL A 22 1.73 -1.54 12.32
C VAL A 22 1.10 -2.29 13.50
N SER A 23 1.90 -2.77 14.46
CA SER A 23 1.43 -3.59 15.59
C SER A 23 0.40 -2.90 16.48
N LYS A 24 0.42 -1.56 16.52
CA LYS A 24 -0.52 -0.72 17.28
C LYS A 24 -1.59 -0.06 16.41
N LEU A 25 -1.64 -0.37 15.12
CA LEU A 25 -2.66 0.17 14.23
C LEU A 25 -3.96 -0.60 14.43
N GLU A 26 -4.78 -0.14 15.37
CA GLU A 26 -6.09 -0.70 15.63
C GLU A 26 -7.13 -0.17 14.64
N TYR A 27 -8.05 -1.03 14.24
CA TYR A 27 -9.18 -0.64 13.41
C TYR A 27 -10.15 0.25 14.19
N LYS A 28 -10.58 1.35 13.57
CA LYS A 28 -11.66 2.22 14.04
C LYS A 28 -12.55 2.58 12.88
N GLU A 29 -13.86 2.50 13.06
CA GLU A 29 -14.81 2.81 11.99
C GLU A 29 -14.72 4.29 11.57
N PRO A 30 -14.72 4.62 10.25
CA PRO A 30 -14.85 3.71 9.10
C PRO A 30 -13.55 2.97 8.72
N PHE A 31 -12.40 3.58 9.00
CA PHE A 31 -11.06 3.02 8.88
C PHE A 31 -10.10 3.86 9.76
N ASN A 32 -8.92 3.32 10.05
CA ASN A 32 -7.85 4.06 10.71
C ASN A 32 -6.58 4.01 9.85
N SER A 33 -5.74 5.04 9.91
CA SER A 33 -4.61 5.19 9.00
C SER A 33 -3.37 5.73 9.71
N ILE A 34 -2.21 5.28 9.25
CA ILE A 34 -0.92 5.93 9.50
C ILE A 34 -0.71 6.93 8.36
N MET A 35 -0.58 8.20 8.72
CA MET A 35 -0.37 9.29 7.77
C MET A 35 1.11 9.47 7.47
N LEU A 36 1.42 10.16 6.38
CA LEU A 36 2.79 10.46 5.96
C LEU A 36 3.53 11.30 7.03
N LYS A 37 2.83 12.20 7.73
CA LYS A 37 3.40 12.94 8.86
C LYS A 37 3.82 12.03 10.03
N ASP A 38 3.10 10.94 10.26
CA ASP A 38 3.33 10.09 11.44
C ASP A 38 4.65 9.33 11.30
N ILE A 39 5.13 9.14 10.07
CA ILE A 39 6.41 8.49 9.76
C ILE A 39 7.53 9.49 9.44
N ALA A 40 7.31 10.79 9.60
CA ALA A 40 8.33 11.81 9.33
C ALA A 40 9.59 11.63 10.19
N HIS A 41 9.44 11.08 11.40
CA HIS A 41 10.54 10.74 12.31
C HIS A 41 11.48 9.64 11.78
N LEU A 42 11.10 8.93 10.71
CA LEU A 42 11.96 7.96 10.04
C LEU A 42 12.90 8.61 9.01
N LEU A 43 12.71 9.90 8.71
CA LEU A 43 13.64 10.65 7.87
C LEU A 43 14.89 11.04 8.67
N PRO A 44 16.06 11.16 8.01
CA PRO A 44 17.26 11.73 8.61
C PRO A 44 17.02 13.17 9.13
N GLU A 45 17.60 13.49 10.29
CA GLU A 45 17.51 14.85 10.89
C GLU A 45 18.33 15.90 10.14
N ASP A 46 19.29 15.47 9.31
CA ASP A 46 20.22 16.35 8.58
C ASP A 46 19.64 16.94 7.29
N GLU A 47 18.34 16.77 7.06
CA GLU A 47 17.61 17.21 5.86
C GLU A 47 18.17 16.65 4.54
N SER A 48 19.01 15.61 4.60
CA SER A 48 19.55 14.94 3.40
C SER A 48 18.48 14.22 2.58
N VAL A 49 17.34 13.90 3.20
CA VAL A 49 16.18 13.27 2.57
C VAL A 49 14.91 13.92 3.09
N MET A 50 14.03 14.32 2.18
CA MET A 50 12.71 14.84 2.50
C MET A 50 11.63 14.10 1.71
N PHE A 51 10.38 14.14 2.17
CA PHE A 51 9.26 13.73 1.34
C PHE A 51 9.17 14.63 0.10
N HIS A 52 8.79 14.05 -1.03
CA HIS A 52 8.67 14.81 -2.27
C HIS A 52 7.64 15.94 -2.14
N ARG A 53 7.95 17.14 -2.66
CA ARG A 53 7.15 18.37 -2.51
C ARG A 53 5.70 18.29 -3.02
N SER A 54 5.39 17.29 -3.85
CA SER A 54 4.03 17.05 -4.32
C SER A 54 3.12 16.43 -3.26
N TYR A 55 3.66 16.02 -2.11
CA TYR A 55 2.90 15.43 -1.04
C TYR A 55 2.48 16.46 0.01
N ASN A 56 1.31 16.22 0.58
CA ASN A 56 0.82 16.87 1.78
C ASN A 56 0.87 15.86 2.94
N PRO A 57 1.80 16.00 3.90
CA PRO A 57 1.96 15.02 4.97
C PRO A 57 0.72 14.76 5.83
N ASP A 58 -0.20 15.73 5.90
CA ASP A 58 -1.42 15.64 6.72
C ASP A 58 -2.55 14.83 6.08
N THR A 59 -2.54 14.66 4.76
CA THR A 59 -3.66 14.03 4.03
C THR A 59 -3.27 12.72 3.35
N GLN A 60 -1.98 12.40 3.30
CA GLN A 60 -1.46 11.25 2.56
C GLN A 60 -1.39 10.03 3.46
N GLU A 61 -2.17 9.01 3.13
CA GLU A 61 -2.22 7.76 3.88
C GLU A 61 -1.17 6.76 3.39
N VAL A 62 -0.35 6.28 4.34
CA VAL A 62 0.71 5.30 4.06
C VAL A 62 0.18 3.89 4.25
N VAL A 63 -0.45 3.62 5.40
CA VAL A 63 -1.06 2.33 5.74
C VAL A 63 -2.44 2.61 6.33
N CYS A 64 -3.41 1.74 6.07
CA CYS A 64 -4.71 1.81 6.71
C CYS A 64 -5.22 0.43 7.14
N THR A 65 -6.03 0.42 8.19
CA THR A 65 -6.86 -0.71 8.60
C THR A 65 -8.28 -0.48 8.13
N TYR A 66 -8.83 -1.49 7.48
CA TYR A 66 -10.18 -1.46 6.94
C TYR A 66 -10.84 -2.82 7.14
N GLN A 67 -12.17 -2.84 7.14
CA GLN A 67 -12.91 -4.08 7.13
C GLN A 67 -12.89 -4.69 5.72
N THR A 68 -12.62 -5.98 5.61
CA THR A 68 -12.61 -6.67 4.32
C THR A 68 -13.90 -6.42 3.53
N GLY A 69 -13.78 -5.99 2.27
CA GLY A 69 -14.92 -5.69 1.41
C GLY A 69 -15.54 -4.29 1.57
N THR A 70 -14.98 -3.41 2.41
CA THR A 70 -15.46 -2.02 2.55
C THR A 70 -14.67 -0.99 1.76
N LEU A 71 -13.44 -1.32 1.33
CA LEU A 71 -12.70 -0.47 0.41
C LEU A 71 -13.20 -0.68 -1.04
N PRO A 72 -13.31 0.39 -1.83
CA PRO A 72 -13.58 0.26 -3.25
C PRO A 72 -12.40 -0.43 -3.94
N GLU A 73 -12.62 -1.67 -4.38
CA GLU A 73 -11.66 -2.38 -5.22
C GLU A 73 -11.74 -1.84 -6.64
N GLU A 74 -10.59 -1.48 -7.22
CA GLU A 74 -10.53 -1.19 -8.65
C GLU A 74 -10.71 -2.51 -9.42
N PRO A 75 -11.60 -2.56 -10.42
CA PRO A 75 -11.75 -3.76 -11.23
C PRO A 75 -10.44 -4.03 -11.98
N LEU A 76 -10.02 -5.29 -11.99
CA LEU A 76 -8.91 -5.70 -12.85
C LEU A 76 -9.20 -5.32 -14.32
N PRO A 77 -8.16 -5.00 -15.10
CA PRO A 77 -8.30 -4.83 -16.53
C PRO A 77 -9.05 -6.02 -17.16
N PRO A 78 -9.96 -5.80 -18.14
CA PRO A 78 -10.75 -6.88 -18.74
C PRO A 78 -9.91 -8.02 -19.35
N ASP A 79 -8.69 -7.70 -19.74
CA ASP A 79 -7.69 -8.57 -20.34
C ASP A 79 -6.66 -9.11 -19.34
N TYR A 80 -6.78 -8.77 -18.04
CA TYR A 80 -5.85 -9.26 -17.03
C TYR A 80 -5.95 -10.77 -16.88
N VAL A 81 -4.79 -11.41 -16.94
CA VAL A 81 -4.61 -12.85 -16.79
C VAL A 81 -3.58 -13.06 -15.69
N ASP A 82 -4.02 -13.66 -14.59
CA ASP A 82 -3.11 -13.94 -13.48
C ASP A 82 -2.07 -15.00 -13.91
N PRO A 83 -0.76 -14.69 -13.86
CA PRO A 83 0.29 -15.62 -14.27
C PRO A 83 0.43 -16.81 -13.31
N ASN A 84 -0.11 -16.74 -12.09
CA ASN A 84 0.10 -17.70 -11.02
C ASN A 84 -1.05 -18.70 -10.84
N PHE A 85 -2.22 -18.45 -11.44
CA PHE A 85 -3.39 -19.33 -11.28
C PHE A 85 -3.70 -20.15 -12.53
N LEU A 86 -3.27 -21.41 -12.49
CA LEU A 86 -3.68 -22.44 -13.45
C LEU A 86 -4.75 -23.35 -12.80
N ASN A 87 -5.76 -23.75 -13.55
CA ASN A 87 -6.73 -24.76 -13.12
C ASN A 87 -6.10 -26.16 -13.15
N LYS A 88 -6.82 -27.15 -12.60
CA LYS A 88 -6.39 -28.57 -12.58
C LYS A 88 -6.11 -29.17 -13.97
N LYS A 89 -6.51 -28.50 -15.06
CA LYS A 89 -6.27 -28.88 -16.45
C LYS A 89 -5.15 -28.06 -17.10
N GLY A 90 -4.37 -27.30 -16.32
CA GLY A 90 -3.27 -26.46 -16.80
C GLY A 90 -3.70 -25.21 -17.57
N ARG A 91 -5.00 -24.84 -17.55
CA ARG A 91 -5.50 -23.62 -18.22
C ARG A 91 -5.60 -22.47 -17.23
N ARG A 92 -5.30 -21.26 -17.68
CA ARG A 92 -5.35 -20.04 -16.86
C ARG A 92 -6.76 -19.78 -16.31
N ILE A 93 -6.85 -19.40 -15.04
CA ILE A 93 -8.10 -19.07 -14.35
C ILE A 93 -8.34 -17.57 -14.48
N HIS A 94 -9.54 -17.17 -14.91
CA HIS A 94 -10.00 -15.79 -14.76
C HIS A 94 -10.44 -15.58 -13.31
N LEU A 95 -9.66 -14.81 -12.55
CA LEU A 95 -10.05 -14.39 -11.21
C LEU A 95 -11.11 -13.30 -11.33
N THR A 96 -12.36 -13.62 -10.98
CA THR A 96 -13.41 -12.62 -10.80
C THR A 96 -13.62 -12.40 -9.31
N TYR A 97 -13.53 -11.15 -8.84
CA TYR A 97 -13.68 -10.73 -7.43
C TYR A 97 -15.07 -10.98 -6.82
N LYS A 98 -16.04 -11.48 -7.58
CA LYS A 98 -17.39 -11.70 -7.04
C LYS A 98 -17.47 -13.00 -6.25
N GLY A 99 -17.22 -12.90 -4.95
CA GLY A 99 -17.85 -13.73 -3.90
C GLY A 99 -17.58 -15.23 -3.93
N PHE A 100 -16.63 -15.71 -4.73
CA PHE A 100 -16.28 -17.13 -4.81
C PHE A 100 -14.80 -17.32 -4.54
N PHE A 101 -14.46 -17.61 -3.29
CA PHE A 101 -13.16 -18.20 -2.97
C PHE A 101 -13.19 -19.67 -3.38
N PRO A 102 -12.27 -20.14 -4.25
CA PRO A 102 -12.13 -21.56 -4.49
C PRO A 102 -11.71 -22.22 -3.17
N LYS A 103 -12.57 -23.10 -2.64
CA LYS A 103 -12.22 -23.93 -1.47
C LYS A 103 -11.01 -24.79 -1.86
N GLN A 104 -9.98 -24.77 -1.01
CA GLN A 104 -8.80 -25.64 -1.10
C GLN A 104 -9.21 -27.12 -1.08
#